data_AF-A0A3D2L3Z3-F1
#
_entry.id   AF-A0A3D2L3Z3-F1
#
_cell.length_a   1.000
_cell.length_b   1.000
_cell.length_c   1.000
_cell.angle_alpha   90.00
_cell.angle_beta   90.00
_cell.angle_gamma   90.00
#
_symmetry.space_group_name_H-M   'P 1'
#
loop_
_entity.id
_entity.type
_entity.pdbx_description
1 polymer ?
#
loop_
_entity_poly.entity_id
_entity_poly.type
_entity_poly.pdbx_seq_one_letter_code
_entity_poly.pdbx_strand_id
1 'polypeptide(L)'
;PLVLVAAADRAANDAAATRFRNLLLGTMIALFGGVFAAMVAGISFSLRPLRRIGDDVAEVREGTRQKLSEDYPAEVRPLADELNKLLEHNRQVVERARTHVGNLAHALKTPLAVLR
;
A
#
# COMPACT_ATOMS: atom_id res chain seq x y z
N PRO A 1 3.95 7.60 80.98
CA PRO A 1 3.11 7.80 79.77
C PRO A 1 3.03 6.50 78.92
N LEU A 2 1.82 5.99 78.73
CA LEU A 2 1.56 4.73 78.02
C LEU A 2 1.27 5.06 76.54
N VAL A 3 2.10 4.56 75.61
CA VAL A 3 1.93 4.77 74.16
C VAL A 3 1.30 3.51 73.58
N LEU A 4 0.04 3.61 73.15
CA LEU A 4 -0.65 2.57 72.41
C LEU A 4 -0.31 2.73 70.92
N VAL A 5 0.50 1.82 70.38
CA VAL A 5 0.73 1.71 68.94
C VAL A 5 -0.19 0.62 68.40
N ALA A 6 -1.24 1.02 67.68
CA ALA A 6 -2.06 0.09 66.91
C ALA A 6 -1.32 -0.22 65.59
N ALA A 7 -0.72 -1.39 65.49
CA ALA A 7 -0.22 -1.89 64.21
C ALA A 7 -1.43 -2.38 63.39
N ALA A 8 -1.97 -1.50 62.54
CA ALA A 8 -2.96 -1.92 61.54
C ALA A 8 -2.29 -2.89 60.55
N ASP A 9 -2.91 -4.04 60.33
CA ASP A 9 -2.43 -5.04 59.37
C ASP A 9 -2.40 -4.44 57.96
N ARG A 10 -1.19 -4.24 57.44
CA ARG A 10 -0.96 -3.63 56.12
C ARG A 10 -1.16 -4.61 54.97
N ALA A 11 -1.17 -5.92 55.25
CA ALA A 11 -1.23 -6.95 54.21
C ALA A 11 -2.51 -6.84 53.36
N ALA A 12 -3.66 -6.53 53.98
CA ALA A 12 -4.92 -6.35 53.28
C ALA A 12 -4.89 -5.13 52.32
N ASN A 13 -4.27 -4.03 52.74
CA ASN A 13 -4.14 -2.82 51.93
C ASN A 13 -3.16 -3.02 50.76
N ASP A 14 -2.06 -3.71 51.00
CA ASP A 14 -1.05 -4.00 49.97
C ASP A 14 -1.59 -4.98 48.92
N ALA A 15 -2.42 -5.94 49.33
CA ALA A 15 -3.12 -6.85 48.42
C ALA A 15 -4.13 -6.11 47.55
N ALA A 16 -4.93 -5.22 48.14
CA ALA A 16 -5.88 -4.37 47.41
C ALA A 16 -5.16 -3.44 46.42
N ALA A 17 -4.07 -2.79 46.84
CA ALA A 17 -3.26 -1.94 45.99
C ALA A 17 -2.63 -2.72 44.82
N THR A 18 -2.16 -3.94 45.07
CA THR A 18 -1.59 -4.81 44.02
C THR A 18 -2.64 -5.27 43.02
N ARG A 19 -3.83 -5.65 43.49
CA ARG A 19 -4.95 -6.00 42.60
C ARG A 19 -5.39 -4.82 41.75
N PHE A 20 -5.51 -3.64 42.34
CA PHE A 20 -5.82 -2.40 41.61
C PHE A 20 -4.76 -2.07 40.57
N ARG A 21 -3.46 -2.14 40.93
CA ARG A 21 -2.35 -1.95 40.00
C ARG A 21 -2.41 -2.92 38.82
N ASN A 22 -2.65 -4.21 39.08
CA ASN A 22 -2.73 -5.21 38.02
C ASN A 22 -3.93 -4.98 37.09
N LEU A 23 -5.08 -4.59 37.64
CA LEU A 23 -6.25 -4.21 36.85
C LEU A 23 -5.96 -2.99 35.97
N LEU A 24 -5.33 -1.96 36.53
CA LEU A 24 -4.98 -0.74 35.81
C LEU A 24 -3.95 -1.03 34.70
N LEU A 25 -2.92 -1.83 34.98
CA LEU A 25 -1.95 -2.24 33.96
C LEU A 25 -2.61 -3.07 32.86
N GLY A 26 -3.48 -4.02 33.23
CA GLY A 26 -4.21 -4.84 32.28
C GLY A 26 -5.07 -4.02 31.33
N THR A 27 -5.84 -3.05 31.85
CA THR A 27 -6.69 -2.18 31.02
C THR A 27 -5.85 -1.23 30.16
N MET A 28 -4.74 -0.70 30.67
CA MET A 28 -3.83 0.14 29.89
C MET A 28 -3.19 -0.62 28.74
N ILE A 29 -2.71 -1.85 28.97
CA ILE A 29 -2.14 -2.70 27.93
C ILE A 29 -3.20 -3.07 26.90
N ALA A 30 -4.40 -3.44 27.34
CA ALA A 30 -5.51 -3.78 26.45
C ALA A 30 -5.90 -2.59 25.55
N LEU A 31 -6.01 -1.39 26.12
CA LEU A 31 -6.36 -0.19 25.39
C LEU A 31 -5.25 0.22 24.42
N PHE A 32 -3.99 0.22 24.87
CA PHE A 32 -2.85 0.49 24.02
C PHE A 32 -2.77 -0.50 22.85
N GLY A 33 -2.88 -1.81 23.14
CA GLY A 33 -2.86 -2.86 22.13
C GLY A 33 -4.01 -2.72 21.13
N GLY A 34 -5.21 -2.38 21.59
CA GLY A 34 -6.37 -2.16 20.73
C GLY A 34 -6.19 -0.98 19.78
N VAL A 35 -5.75 0.18 20.31
CA VAL A 35 -5.49 1.38 19.50
C VAL A 35 -4.34 1.13 18.52
N PHE A 36 -3.26 0.49 18.97
CA PHE A 36 -2.12 0.18 18.12
C PHE A 36 -2.51 -0.77 16.98
N ALA A 37 -3.25 -1.85 17.29
CA ALA A 37 -3.74 -2.77 16.27
C ALA A 37 -4.67 -2.08 15.27
N ALA A 38 -5.58 -1.22 15.73
CA ALA A 38 -6.46 -0.44 14.87
C ALA A 38 -5.67 0.50 13.95
N MET A 39 -4.62 1.16 14.47
CA MET A 39 -3.73 2.01 13.67
C MET A 39 -3.00 1.23 12.58
N VAL A 40 -2.40 0.09 12.93
CA VAL A 40 -1.71 -0.78 11.96
C VAL A 40 -2.67 -1.29 10.89
N ALA A 41 -3.89 -1.69 11.28
CA ALA A 41 -4.92 -2.12 10.35
C ALA A 41 -5.37 -0.98 9.41
N GLY A 42 -5.59 0.21 9.95
CA GLY A 42 -5.95 1.40 9.17
C GLY A 42 -4.89 1.78 8.13
N ILE A 43 -3.62 1.80 8.52
CA ILE A 43 -2.51 2.06 7.58
C ILE A 43 -2.43 0.99 6.50
N SER A 44 -2.53 -0.28 6.89
CA SER A 44 -2.46 -1.41 5.96
C SER A 44 -3.60 -1.38 4.94
N PHE A 45 -4.81 -1.02 5.39
CA PHE A 45 -5.97 -0.84 4.52
C PHE A 45 -5.78 0.36 3.57
N SER A 46 -5.31 1.50 4.09
CA SER A 46 -5.09 2.74 3.32
C SER A 46 -4.02 2.59 2.22
N LEU A 47 -2.99 1.77 2.44
CA LEU A 47 -1.92 1.53 1.46
C LEU A 47 -2.22 0.41 0.47
N ARG A 48 -3.25 -0.41 0.71
CA ARG A 48 -3.63 -1.52 -0.17
C ARG A 48 -3.89 -1.10 -1.62
N PRO A 49 -4.57 0.04 -1.92
CA PRO A 49 -4.77 0.51 -3.29
C PRO A 49 -3.46 0.83 -4.02
N LEU A 50 -2.45 1.35 -3.31
CA LEU A 50 -1.14 1.65 -3.92
C LEU A 50 -0.40 0.39 -4.35
N ARG A 51 -0.49 -0.68 -3.54
CA ARG A 51 0.06 -2.00 -3.92
C ARG A 51 -0.63 -2.54 -5.17
N ARG A 52 -1.96 -2.44 -5.23
CA ARG A 52 -2.74 -2.84 -6.41
C ARG A 52 -2.34 -2.08 -7.67
N ILE A 53 -2.10 -0.77 -7.58
CA ILE A 53 -1.58 0.03 -8.71
C ILE A 53 -0.24 -0.54 -9.18
N GLY A 54 0.66 -0.87 -8.25
CA GLY A 54 1.95 -1.49 -8.58
C GLY A 54 1.79 -2.84 -9.31
N ASP A 55 0.90 -3.69 -8.83
CA ASP A 55 0.61 -4.99 -9.44
C ASP A 55 0.00 -4.82 -10.85
N ASP A 56 -0.96 -3.91 -11.01
CA ASP A 56 -1.57 -3.58 -12.31
C ASP A 56 -0.53 -3.07 -13.31
N VAL A 57 0.42 -2.23 -12.87
CA VAL A 57 1.51 -1.74 -13.72
C VAL A 57 2.44 -2.88 -14.14
N ALA A 58 2.72 -3.83 -13.24
CA ALA A 58 3.52 -5.01 -13.55
C ALA A 58 2.85 -5.86 -14.64
N GLU A 59 1.54 -6.11 -14.52
CA GLU A 59 0.76 -6.82 -15.55
C GLU A 59 0.78 -6.10 -16.90
N VAL A 60 0.66 -4.76 -16.90
CA VAL A 60 0.75 -3.98 -18.14
C VAL A 60 2.13 -4.10 -18.78
N ARG A 61 3.20 -4.08 -17.97
CA ARG A 61 4.57 -4.24 -18.44
C ARG A 61 4.82 -5.65 -19.01
N GLU A 62 4.20 -6.67 -18.46
CA GLU A 62 4.24 -8.05 -18.98
C GLU A 62 3.34 -8.27 -20.19
N GLY A 63 2.49 -7.29 -20.52
CA GLY A 63 1.55 -7.35 -21.65
C GLY A 63 0.31 -8.20 -21.36
N THR A 64 0.13 -8.69 -20.14
CA THR A 64 -1.06 -9.44 -19.71
C THR A 64 -2.27 -8.52 -19.50
N ARG A 65 -2.03 -7.22 -19.33
CA ARG A 65 -3.05 -6.18 -19.28
C ARG A 65 -2.71 -5.00 -20.19
N GLN A 66 -3.73 -4.28 -20.69
CA GLN A 66 -3.51 -3.08 -21.52
C GLN A 66 -3.51 -1.77 -20.70
N LYS A 67 -4.30 -1.66 -19.63
CA LYS A 67 -4.38 -0.45 -18.82
C LYS A 67 -4.60 -0.80 -17.34
N LEU A 68 -4.32 0.14 -16.44
CA LEU A 68 -4.67 -0.01 -15.03
C LEU A 68 -6.20 -0.07 -14.88
N SER A 69 -6.68 -0.70 -13.80
CA SER A 69 -8.09 -0.73 -13.42
C SER A 69 -8.68 0.68 -13.22
N GLU A 70 -10.00 0.81 -13.29
CA GLU A 70 -10.73 2.04 -12.93
C GLU A 70 -11.33 1.96 -11.52
N ASP A 71 -11.31 0.78 -10.90
CA ASP A 71 -11.84 0.51 -9.56
C ASP A 71 -10.84 0.89 -8.46
N TYR A 72 -10.54 2.19 -8.40
CA TYR A 72 -9.67 2.79 -7.40
C TYR A 72 -10.42 3.81 -6.53
N PRO A 73 -10.07 3.92 -5.24
CA PRO A 73 -10.55 4.99 -4.37
C PRO A 73 -10.31 6.36 -4.98
N ALA A 74 -11.18 7.33 -4.65
CA ALA A 74 -11.20 8.64 -5.28
C ALA A 74 -9.89 9.41 -5.11
N GLU A 75 -9.13 9.13 -4.05
CA GLU A 75 -7.86 9.77 -3.70
C GLU A 75 -6.73 9.37 -4.65
N VAL A 76 -6.72 8.11 -5.11
CA VAL A 76 -5.66 7.55 -5.97
C VAL A 76 -6.09 7.37 -7.41
N ARG A 77 -7.39 7.47 -7.72
CA ARG A 77 -7.91 7.41 -9.08
C ARG A 77 -7.27 8.41 -10.05
N PRO A 78 -7.05 9.70 -9.69
CA PRO A 78 -6.39 10.64 -10.59
C PRO A 78 -4.96 10.21 -10.99
N LEU A 79 -4.25 9.51 -10.08
CA LEU A 79 -2.93 8.96 -10.38
C LEU A 79 -3.01 7.79 -11.38
N ALA A 80 -3.98 6.88 -11.20
CA ALA A 80 -4.21 5.79 -12.14
C ALA A 80 -4.60 6.31 -13.53
N ASP A 81 -5.43 7.35 -13.59
CA ASP A 81 -5.81 8.00 -14.84
C ASP A 81 -4.59 8.60 -15.56
N GLU A 82 -3.70 9.27 -14.83
CA GLU A 82 -2.49 9.84 -15.41
C GLU A 82 -1.52 8.76 -15.91
N LEU A 83 -1.35 7.68 -15.16
CA LEU A 83 -0.56 6.52 -15.61
C LEU A 83 -1.15 5.90 -16.88
N ASN A 84 -2.47 5.77 -16.97
CA ASN A 84 -3.13 5.28 -18.17
C ASN A 84 -2.88 6.18 -19.39
N LYS A 85 -2.90 7.52 -19.23
CA LYS A 85 -2.53 8.44 -20.31
C LYS A 85 -1.08 8.26 -20.75
N LEU A 86 -0.15 8.10 -19.81
CA LEU A 86 1.26 7.87 -20.12
C LEU A 86 1.48 6.54 -20.86
N LEU A 87 0.80 5.48 -20.44
CA LEU A 87 0.82 4.19 -21.12
C LEU A 87 0.31 4.30 -22.56
N GLU A 88 -0.80 5.00 -22.76
CA GLU A 88 -1.36 5.24 -24.09
C GLU A 88 -0.40 6.05 -24.97
N HIS A 89 0.18 7.13 -24.43
CA HIS A 89 1.17 7.91 -25.15
C HIS A 89 2.37 7.06 -25.58
N ASN A 90 2.89 6.20 -24.68
CA ASN A 90 4.00 5.31 -24.98
C ASN A 90 3.66 4.32 -26.11
N ARG A 91 2.47 3.71 -26.07
CA ARG A 91 1.99 2.83 -27.14
C ARG A 91 1.99 3.52 -28.49
N GLN A 92 1.45 4.74 -28.56
CA GLN A 92 1.42 5.50 -29.81
C GLN A 92 2.83 5.80 -30.33
N VAL A 93 3.78 6.11 -29.44
CA VAL A 93 5.19 6.30 -29.83
C VAL A 93 5.79 5.02 -30.41
N VAL A 94 5.57 3.88 -29.77
CA VAL A 94 6.06 2.57 -30.23
C VAL A 94 5.45 2.18 -31.58
N GLU A 95 4.14 2.36 -31.76
CA GLU A 95 3.45 2.03 -33.02
C GLU A 95 3.92 2.89 -34.20
N ARG A 96 4.16 4.20 -33.97
CA ARG A 96 4.78 5.07 -34.98
C ARG A 96 6.18 4.59 -35.33
N ALA A 97 7.02 4.26 -34.35
CA ALA A 97 8.37 3.76 -34.59
C ALA A 97 8.36 2.47 -35.42
N ARG A 98 7.48 1.51 -35.11
CA ARG A 98 7.29 0.28 -35.89
C ARG A 98 6.88 0.56 -37.34
N THR A 99 5.96 1.50 -37.54
CA THR A 99 5.51 1.91 -38.88
C THR A 99 6.65 2.51 -39.70
N HIS A 100 7.47 3.38 -39.11
CA HIS A 100 8.63 3.97 -39.80
C HIS A 100 9.68 2.93 -40.20
N VAL A 101 9.98 1.96 -39.32
CA VAL A 101 10.89 0.86 -39.64
C VAL A 101 10.31 -0.04 -40.74
N GLY A 102 9.01 -0.33 -40.70
CA GLY A 102 8.32 -1.10 -41.75
C GLY A 102 8.39 -0.42 -43.12
N ASN A 103 8.15 0.89 -43.16
CA ASN A 103 8.25 1.69 -44.38
C ASN A 103 9.68 1.76 -44.92
N LEU A 104 10.69 1.85 -44.04
CA LEU A 104 12.10 1.79 -44.43
C LEU A 104 12.50 0.43 -45.01
N ALA A 105 12.08 -0.67 -44.38
CA ALA A 105 12.34 -2.02 -44.89
C ALA A 105 11.69 -2.24 -46.27
N HIS A 106 10.49 -1.70 -46.48
CA HIS A 106 9.83 -1.74 -47.77
C HIS A 106 10.57 -0.90 -48.82
N ALA A 107 10.96 0.33 -48.47
CA ALA A 107 11.70 1.24 -49.35
C ALA A 107 13.10 0.75 -49.74
N LEU A 108 13.73 -0.14 -48.94
CA LEU A 108 15.00 -0.79 -49.28
C LEU A 108 14.82 -2.01 -50.19
N LYS A 109 13.71 -2.76 -50.04
CA LYS A 109 13.43 -3.95 -50.85
C LYS A 109 13.09 -3.60 -52.30
N THR A 110 12.39 -2.50 -52.53
CA THR A 110 11.96 -2.05 -53.86
C THR A 110 13.14 -1.74 -54.82
N PRO A 111 14.21 -1.00 -54.44
CA PRO A 111 15.35 -0.77 -55.34
C PRO A 111 16.28 -1.98 -55.47
N LEU A 112 16.44 -2.82 -54.44
CA LEU A 112 17.26 -4.04 -54.53
C LEU A 112 16.68 -5.10 -55.46
N ALA A 113 15.35 -5.14 -55.62
CA ALA A 113 14.68 -6.03 -56.58
C ALA A 113 14.90 -5.61 -58.05
N VAL A 114 15.29 -4.35 -58.30
CA VAL A 114 15.57 -3.81 -59.65
C VAL A 114 17.03 -4.06 -60.07
N LEU A 115 17.92 -4.40 -59.13
CA LEU A 115 19.33 -4.73 -59.40
C LEU A 115 19.58 -6.22 -59.71
N ARG A 116 18.54 -6.97 -60.10
CA ARG A 116 18.63 -8.38 -60.47
C ARG A 116 18.24 -8.61 -61.92
#